data_AF-A0A9X9K9E3-F1
#
_entry.id   AF-A0A9X9K9E3-F1
#
_cell.length_a   1.000
_cell.length_b   1.000
_cell.length_c   1.000
_cell.angle_alpha   90.00
_cell.angle_beta   90.00
_cell.angle_gamma   90.00
#
_symmetry.space_group_name_H-M   'P 1'
#
loop_
_entity.id
_entity.type
_entity.pdbx_description
1 polymer ?
#
loop_
_entity_poly.entity_id
_entity_poly.type
_entity_poly.pdbx_seq_one_letter_code
_entity_poly.pdbx_strand_id
1 'polypeptide(L)'
;MGYEDTQSRSLVISETPGALQRKWKVPALFPLCPSTSSDAPLATYFEGLYVGDVAVITRFGQTTIGDTAMTPDGRSILLLGEHGEEAIKPWSLMQITFENGYFVHESHGMFFSREGAEKEFTLAQGLPWEGEETIDDFCR
;
A
#
# COMPACT_ATOMS: atom_id res chain seq x y z
N MET A 1 17.17 24.23 -13.24
CA MET A 1 17.40 24.19 -11.77
C MET A 1 16.06 24.49 -11.12
N GLY A 2 15.45 23.51 -10.46
CA GLY A 2 14.12 23.72 -9.86
C GLY A 2 13.48 22.43 -9.37
N TYR A 3 13.80 22.11 -8.11
CA TYR A 3 13.06 21.25 -7.18
C TYR A 3 12.79 19.80 -7.62
N GLU A 4 13.83 18.96 -7.53
CA GLU A 4 13.58 17.54 -7.26
C GLU A 4 12.87 17.44 -5.91
N ASP A 5 11.66 16.89 -5.99
CA ASP A 5 10.76 16.54 -4.90
C ASP A 5 11.51 15.82 -3.76
N THR A 6 11.92 16.57 -2.76
CA THR A 6 12.66 16.06 -1.61
C THR A 6 11.73 15.32 -0.64
N GLN A 7 10.40 15.39 -0.84
CA GLN A 7 9.41 14.66 -0.05
C GLN A 7 9.14 13.24 -0.59
N SER A 8 9.42 12.99 -1.87
CA SER A 8 9.25 11.67 -2.50
C SER A 8 10.05 10.54 -1.84
N ARG A 9 11.11 10.85 -1.09
CA ARG A 9 11.99 9.86 -0.44
C ARG A 9 12.00 9.91 1.09
N SER A 10 11.31 10.85 1.73
CA SER A 10 11.38 10.97 3.19
C SER A 10 10.56 9.88 3.87
N LEU A 11 11.25 9.01 4.61
CA LEU A 11 10.62 8.06 5.53
C LEU A 11 10.09 8.80 6.75
N VAL A 12 8.86 8.50 7.13
CA VAL A 12 8.20 9.01 8.34
C VAL A 12 7.98 7.83 9.29
N ILE A 13 8.09 8.10 10.58
CA ILE A 13 7.82 7.09 11.63
C ILE A 13 6.31 6.78 11.62
N SER A 14 5.98 5.49 11.58
CA SER A 14 4.60 5.01 11.76
C SER A 14 4.25 4.85 13.23
N GLU A 15 2.99 4.54 13.53
CA GLU A 15 2.57 4.17 14.90
C GLU A 15 2.88 2.70 15.22
N THR A 16 3.34 1.91 14.25
CA THR A 16 3.71 0.50 14.44
C THR A 16 5.24 0.33 14.64
N PRO A 17 5.68 -0.29 15.74
CA PRO A 17 7.09 -0.64 15.93
C PRO A 17 7.64 -1.50 14.79
N GLY A 18 8.81 -1.16 14.27
CA GLY A 18 9.43 -1.87 13.15
C GLY A 18 8.87 -1.52 11.77
N ALA A 19 7.90 -0.60 11.70
CA ALA A 19 7.35 -0.08 10.45
C ALA A 19 7.61 1.42 10.27
N LEU A 20 7.94 1.79 9.04
CA LEU A 20 8.06 3.16 8.56
C LEU A 20 7.06 3.37 7.42
N GLN A 21 6.86 4.62 7.04
CA GLN A 21 5.90 4.95 6.01
C GLN A 21 6.41 6.04 5.07
N ARG A 22 6.01 5.98 3.80
CA ARG A 22 6.38 6.95 2.75
C ARG A 22 5.16 7.37 1.93
N LYS A 23 5.11 8.64 1.52
CA LYS A 23 3.97 9.25 0.78
C LYS A 23 2.62 9.22 1.53
N TRP A 24 2.66 9.20 2.86
CA TRP A 24 1.47 9.30 3.71
C TRP A 24 1.32 10.72 4.27
N LYS A 25 0.08 11.18 4.41
CA LYS A 25 -0.22 12.51 5.00
C LYS A 25 -0.19 12.52 6.52
N VAL A 26 -0.43 11.37 7.16
CA VAL A 26 -0.47 11.20 8.61
C VAL A 26 0.19 9.89 9.02
N PRO A 27 0.80 9.81 10.21
CA PRO A 27 1.20 8.54 10.80
C PRO A 27 0.04 7.54 10.81
N ALA A 28 0.34 6.30 10.46
CA ALA A 28 -0.59 5.19 10.40
C ALA A 28 -0.13 4.05 11.32
N LEU A 29 -1.09 3.29 11.83
CA LEU A 29 -0.87 2.01 12.48
C LEU A 29 -1.12 0.89 11.46
N PHE A 30 -0.19 -0.05 11.38
CA PHE A 30 -0.25 -1.26 10.55
C PHE A 30 -0.43 -2.50 11.47
N PRO A 31 -1.66 -2.94 11.75
CA PRO A 31 -1.94 -3.94 12.79
C PRO A 31 -1.39 -5.34 12.47
N LEU A 32 -1.29 -5.65 11.18
CA LEU A 32 -0.84 -6.95 10.68
C LEU A 32 0.67 -7.00 10.42
N CYS A 33 1.39 -5.90 10.63
CA CYS A 33 2.84 -5.87 10.40
C CYS A 33 3.55 -6.76 11.43
N PRO A 34 4.31 -7.77 10.99
CA PRO A 34 4.97 -8.70 11.89
C PRO A 34 6.23 -8.09 12.52
N SER A 35 6.86 -8.83 13.43
CA SER A 35 8.19 -8.48 13.93
C SER A 35 9.25 -8.59 12.83
N THR A 36 10.30 -7.78 12.92
CA THR A 36 11.39 -7.73 11.95
C THR A 36 12.46 -8.82 12.14
N SER A 37 12.18 -9.81 13.00
CA SER A 37 13.12 -10.86 13.42
C SER A 37 13.07 -12.13 12.56
N SER A 38 12.21 -12.18 11.54
CA SER A 38 12.11 -13.34 10.63
C SER A 38 13.27 -13.36 9.64
N ASP A 39 13.74 -14.56 9.27
CA ASP A 39 14.74 -14.77 8.21
C ASP A 39 14.20 -14.41 6.81
N ALA A 40 12.87 -14.44 6.63
CA ALA A 40 12.18 -14.11 5.39
C ALA A 40 11.04 -13.11 5.65
N PRO A 41 11.34 -11.86 6.03
CA PRO A 41 10.38 -10.93 6.64
C PRO A 41 9.20 -10.58 5.73
N LEU A 42 9.42 -10.38 4.42
CA LEU A 42 8.33 -10.11 3.47
C LEU A 42 7.47 -11.33 3.21
N ALA A 43 8.06 -12.53 3.09
CA ALA A 43 7.28 -13.76 2.91
C ALA A 43 6.39 -14.01 4.13
N THR A 44 6.95 -13.88 5.34
CA THR A 44 6.20 -14.00 6.60
C THR A 44 5.08 -12.97 6.68
N TYR A 45 5.33 -11.72 6.28
CA TYR A 45 4.27 -10.71 6.26
C TYR A 45 3.17 -11.10 5.27
N PHE A 46 3.53 -11.46 4.04
CA PHE A 46 2.58 -11.81 3.00
C PHE A 46 1.66 -12.98 3.38
N GLU A 47 2.21 -14.03 3.99
CA GLU A 47 1.44 -15.20 4.46
C GLU A 47 0.38 -14.87 5.52
N GLY A 48 0.56 -13.76 6.25
CA GLY A 48 -0.36 -13.30 7.28
C GLY A 48 -1.40 -12.28 6.80
N LEU A 49 -1.46 -11.97 5.51
CA LEU A 49 -2.41 -11.02 4.95
C LEU A 49 -3.63 -11.75 4.37
N TYR A 50 -4.80 -11.53 4.95
CA TYR A 50 -6.06 -12.11 4.48
C TYR A 50 -7.05 -11.03 4.06
N VAL A 51 -7.75 -11.27 2.95
CA VAL A 51 -8.84 -10.40 2.47
C VAL A 51 -9.89 -10.19 3.58
N GLY A 52 -10.28 -8.93 3.79
CA GLY A 52 -11.21 -8.49 4.83
C GLY A 52 -10.55 -8.04 6.13
N ASP A 53 -9.29 -8.38 6.40
CA ASP A 53 -8.60 -7.93 7.61
C ASP A 53 -8.26 -6.44 7.57
N VAL A 54 -8.12 -5.81 8.73
CA VAL A 54 -7.75 -4.39 8.85
C VAL A 54 -6.23 -4.25 8.69
N ALA A 55 -5.79 -3.73 7.54
CA ALA A 55 -4.37 -3.53 7.22
C ALA A 55 -3.81 -2.20 7.72
N VAL A 56 -4.64 -1.16 7.77
CA VAL A 56 -4.22 0.20 8.14
C VAL A 56 -5.25 0.84 9.03
N ILE A 57 -4.80 1.51 10.09
CA ILE A 57 -5.63 2.37 10.93
C ILE A 57 -4.98 3.75 10.96
N THR A 58 -5.79 4.77 10.69
CA THR A 58 -5.41 6.17 10.85
C THR A 58 -6.46 6.88 11.69
N ARG A 59 -6.18 8.12 12.11
CA ARG A 59 -7.17 9.00 12.74
C ARG A 59 -8.41 9.29 11.88
N PHE A 60 -8.40 9.00 10.58
CA PHE A 60 -9.51 9.27 9.66
C PHE A 60 -10.35 8.03 9.35
N GLY A 61 -9.88 6.84 9.72
CA GLY A 61 -10.57 5.59 9.38
C GLY A 61 -9.61 4.42 9.24
N GLN A 62 -10.20 3.32 8.78
CA GLN A 62 -9.52 2.04 8.59
C GLN A 62 -9.52 1.66 7.12
N THR A 63 -8.51 0.91 6.72
CA THR A 63 -8.41 0.28 5.41
C THR A 63 -8.39 -1.23 5.59
N THR A 64 -9.34 -1.92 4.96
CA THR A 64 -9.41 -3.38 4.92
C THR A 64 -8.71 -3.92 3.67
N ILE A 65 -8.28 -5.17 3.71
CA ILE A 65 -7.62 -5.82 2.57
C ILE A 65 -8.69 -6.22 1.54
N GLY A 66 -8.62 -5.65 0.34
CA GLY A 66 -9.40 -6.10 -0.81
C GLY A 66 -8.68 -7.19 -1.60
N ASP A 67 -7.36 -7.04 -1.81
CA ASP A 67 -6.51 -8.05 -2.44
C ASP A 67 -5.02 -7.84 -2.08
N THR A 68 -4.19 -8.87 -2.26
CA THR A 68 -2.74 -8.80 -2.08
C THR A 68 -1.98 -9.58 -3.14
N ALA A 69 -0.77 -9.11 -3.46
CA ALA A 69 0.14 -9.82 -4.35
C ALA A 69 1.59 -9.62 -3.90
N MET A 70 2.41 -10.65 -4.05
CA MET A 70 3.86 -10.51 -3.98
C MET A 70 4.38 -10.16 -5.38
N THR A 71 5.31 -9.20 -5.50
CA THR A 71 5.93 -8.92 -6.79
C THR A 71 6.72 -10.14 -7.29
N PRO A 72 6.88 -10.35 -8.61
CA PRO A 72 7.52 -11.55 -9.16
C PRO A 72 8.96 -11.80 -8.65
N ASP A 73 9.65 -10.72 -8.26
CA ASP A 73 11.00 -10.77 -7.69
C ASP A 73 11.05 -10.96 -6.17
N GLY A 74 9.89 -11.06 -5.51
CA GLY A 74 9.76 -11.22 -4.06
C GLY A 74 10.22 -10.01 -3.23
N ARG A 75 10.44 -8.85 -3.87
CA ARG A 75 11.02 -7.67 -3.19
C ARG A 75 9.97 -6.76 -2.55
N SER A 76 8.70 -6.96 -2.85
CA SER A 76 7.62 -6.18 -2.23
C SER A 76 6.27 -6.89 -2.26
N ILE A 77 5.43 -6.50 -1.32
CA ILE A 77 4.01 -6.85 -1.30
C ILE A 77 3.23 -5.66 -1.84
N LEU A 78 2.24 -5.92 -2.68
CA LEU A 78 1.23 -4.99 -3.12
C LEU A 78 -0.05 -5.30 -2.36
N LEU A 79 -0.72 -4.26 -1.86
CA LEU A 79 -1.99 -4.39 -1.16
C LEU A 79 -3.00 -3.43 -1.77
N LEU A 80 -4.09 -4.00 -2.28
CA LEU A 80 -5.28 -3.29 -2.68
C LEU A 80 -6.16 -3.11 -1.43
N GLY A 81 -6.34 -1.87 -1.01
CA GLY A 81 -7.04 -1.50 0.20
C GLY A 81 -8.44 -0.96 -0.08
N GLU A 82 -9.40 -1.39 0.72
CA GLU A 82 -10.79 -0.95 0.72
C GLU A 82 -11.07 -0.02 1.91
N HIS A 83 -11.84 1.02 1.67
CA HIS A 83 -12.34 1.97 2.66
C HIS A 83 -13.88 1.89 2.67
N GLY A 84 -14.52 2.40 3.73
CA GLY A 84 -15.98 2.38 3.83
C GLY A 84 -16.68 3.08 2.67
N GLU A 85 -17.90 2.64 2.33
CA GLU A 85 -18.68 3.12 1.17
C GLU A 85 -18.93 4.64 1.14
N GLU A 86 -18.82 5.32 2.28
CA GLU A 86 -18.95 6.79 2.37
C GLU A 86 -17.69 7.53 1.91
N ALA A 87 -16.57 6.85 1.67
CA ALA A 87 -15.33 7.45 1.21
C ALA A 87 -15.44 7.88 -0.27
N ILE A 88 -15.07 9.13 -0.57
CA ILE A 88 -15.04 9.67 -1.94
C ILE A 88 -14.15 8.84 -2.86
N LYS A 89 -13.03 8.35 -2.32
CA LYS A 89 -12.10 7.43 -2.99
C LYS A 89 -12.03 6.14 -2.15
N PRO A 90 -12.94 5.18 -2.36
CA PRO A 90 -13.07 4.02 -1.47
C PRO A 90 -12.00 2.95 -1.69
N TRP A 91 -11.06 3.17 -2.61
CA TRP A 91 -10.00 2.22 -2.93
C TRP A 91 -8.63 2.87 -2.77
N SER A 92 -7.62 2.08 -2.46
CA SER A 92 -6.23 2.53 -2.33
C SER A 92 -5.23 1.45 -2.70
N LEU A 93 -4.02 1.85 -3.06
CA LEU A 93 -2.91 0.94 -3.29
C LEU A 93 -1.76 1.31 -2.36
N MET A 94 -1.15 0.31 -1.74
CA MET A 94 0.13 0.47 -1.07
C MET A 94 1.11 -0.63 -1.44
N GLN A 95 2.39 -0.29 -1.40
CA GLN A 95 3.50 -1.20 -1.57
C GLN A 95 4.26 -1.33 -0.25
N ILE A 96 4.64 -2.55 0.10
CA ILE A 96 5.39 -2.85 1.32
C ILE A 96 6.72 -3.45 0.93
N THR A 97 7.80 -2.81 1.34
CA THR A 97 9.18 -3.29 1.18
C THR A 97 9.80 -3.58 2.55
N PHE A 98 10.91 -4.31 2.56
CA PHE A 98 11.74 -4.47 3.77
C PHE A 98 13.09 -3.81 3.53
N GLU A 99 13.33 -2.67 4.17
CA GLU A 99 14.47 -1.79 3.94
C GLU A 99 15.21 -1.55 5.26
N ASN A 100 16.51 -1.87 5.30
CA ASN A 100 17.39 -1.59 6.44
C ASN A 100 16.84 -2.08 7.81
N GLY A 101 16.14 -3.22 7.81
CA GLY A 101 15.56 -3.81 9.03
C GLY A 101 14.16 -3.30 9.41
N TYR A 102 13.52 -2.51 8.55
CA TYR A 102 12.16 -1.99 8.76
C TYR A 102 11.24 -2.41 7.61
N PHE A 103 9.96 -2.65 7.93
CA PHE A 103 8.92 -2.66 6.91
C PHE A 103 8.62 -1.21 6.50
N VAL A 104 8.62 -0.91 5.20
CA VAL A 104 8.28 0.41 4.69
C VAL A 104 6.98 0.30 3.92
N HIS A 105 5.93 0.94 4.43
CA HIS A 105 4.63 1.05 3.77
C HIS A 105 4.59 2.33 2.94
N GLU A 106 4.60 2.19 1.62
CA GLU A 106 4.51 3.30 0.67
C GLU A 106 3.10 3.42 0.11
N SER A 107 2.49 4.61 0.23
CA SER A 107 1.20 4.87 -0.41
C SER A 107 1.38 5.14 -1.90
N HIS A 108 0.60 4.45 -2.73
CA HIS A 108 0.54 4.63 -4.18
C HIS A 108 -0.73 5.37 -4.62
N GLY A 109 -1.47 5.93 -3.67
CA GLY A 109 -2.64 6.76 -3.94
C GLY A 109 -3.97 6.09 -3.60
N MET A 110 -5.03 6.83 -3.89
CA MET A 110 -6.42 6.43 -3.67
C MET A 110 -7.21 6.62 -4.97
N PHE A 111 -8.20 5.78 -5.18
CA PHE A 111 -8.93 5.64 -6.43
C PHE A 111 -10.43 5.78 -6.22
N PHE A 112 -11.11 6.37 -7.21
CA PHE A 112 -12.55 6.56 -7.21
C PHE A 112 -13.28 5.25 -7.49
N SER A 113 -12.76 4.42 -8.39
CA SER A 113 -13.38 3.15 -8.75
C SER A 113 -12.52 1.95 -8.37
N ARG A 114 -13.19 0.81 -8.18
CA ARG A 114 -12.52 -0.48 -7.98
C ARG A 114 -11.65 -0.83 -9.18
N GLU A 115 -12.19 -0.65 -10.37
CA GLU A 115 -11.50 -0.94 -11.63
C GLU A 115 -10.22 -0.10 -11.80
N GLY A 116 -10.25 1.19 -11.45
CA GLY A 116 -9.06 2.05 -11.47
C GLY A 116 -7.98 1.57 -10.51
N ALA A 117 -8.39 1.12 -9.32
CA ALA A 117 -7.47 0.55 -8.34
C ALA A 117 -6.92 -0.82 -8.77
N GLU A 118 -7.75 -1.69 -9.33
CA GLU A 118 -7.38 -2.99 -9.88
C GLU A 118 -6.42 -2.83 -11.06
N LYS A 119 -6.65 -1.85 -11.96
CA LYS A 119 -5.73 -1.49 -13.04
C LYS A 119 -4.34 -1.17 -12.51
N GLU A 120 -4.23 -0.23 -11.57
CA GLU A 120 -2.92 0.13 -10.99
C GLU A 120 -2.29 -1.02 -10.19
N PHE A 121 -3.10 -1.83 -9.50
CA PHE A 121 -2.64 -3.04 -8.82
C PHE A 121 -2.08 -4.09 -9.81
N THR A 122 -2.73 -4.31 -10.96
CA THR A 122 -2.23 -5.19 -12.03
C THR A 122 -0.93 -4.65 -12.64
N LEU A 123 -0.88 -3.36 -12.96
CA LEU A 123 0.31 -2.74 -13.52
C LEU A 123 1.49 -2.77 -12.53
N ALA A 124 1.23 -2.57 -11.24
CA ALA A 124 2.26 -2.64 -10.19
C ALA A 124 2.85 -4.05 -10.03
N GLN A 125 2.10 -5.10 -10.37
CA GLN A 125 2.61 -6.48 -10.43
C GLN A 125 3.53 -6.71 -11.64
N GLY A 126 3.59 -5.77 -12.60
CA GLY A 126 4.29 -5.92 -13.87
C GLY A 126 3.49 -6.71 -14.91
N LEU A 127 2.17 -6.85 -14.71
CA LEU A 127 1.27 -7.51 -15.64
C LEU A 127 0.63 -6.49 -16.60
N PRO A 128 0.28 -6.89 -17.84
CA PRO A 128 -0.47 -6.03 -18.72
C PRO A 128 -1.90 -5.83 -18.19
N TRP A 129 -2.43 -4.61 -18.37
CA TRP A 129 -3.85 -4.32 -18.16
C TRP A 129 -4.59 -4.49 -19.48
N GLU A 130 -5.57 -5.39 -19.50
CA GLU A 130 -6.38 -5.72 -20.69
C GLU A 130 -7.76 -5.03 -20.67
N GLY A 131 -8.09 -4.29 -19.61
CA GLY A 131 -9.30 -3.49 -19.52
C GLY A 131 -9.17 -2.13 -20.20
N GLU A 132 -10.24 -1.33 -20.13
CA GLU A 132 -10.28 0.00 -20.74
C GLU A 132 -9.63 1.07 -19.83
N GLU A 133 -9.67 2.32 -20.29
CA GLU A 133 -9.38 3.48 -19.44
C GLU A 133 -10.45 3.63 -18.35
N THR A 134 -10.02 4.09 -17.18
CA THR A 134 -10.84 4.23 -15.98
C THR A 134 -11.00 5.70 -15.62
N ILE A 135 -11.98 6.05 -14.80
CA ILE A 135 -12.17 7.44 -14.35
C ILE A 135 -10.92 8.01 -13.65
N ASP A 136 -10.15 7.15 -12.98
CA ASP A 136 -8.92 7.52 -12.29
C ASP A 136 -7.80 7.96 -13.26
N ASP A 137 -7.84 7.54 -14.53
CA ASP A 137 -6.91 8.02 -15.56
C ASP A 137 -7.10 9.51 -15.89
N PHE A 138 -8.30 10.04 -15.66
CA PHE A 138 -8.66 11.42 -15.96
C PHE A 138 -8.62 12.33 -14.73
N CYS A 139 -8.33 11.79 -13.53
CA CYS A 139 -8.44 12.49 -12.25
C CYS A 139 -7.30 12.12 -11.28
N ARG A 140 -6.06 12.46 -11.64
CA ARG A 140 -4.84 12.23 -10.82
C ARG A 140 -4.56 13.35 -9.83
#